data_AF-A0A0N4YXU6-F1
#
_entry.id   AF-A0A0N4YXU6-F1
#
_cell.length_a   1.000
_cell.length_b   1.000
_cell.length_c   1.000
_cell.angle_alpha   90.00
_cell.angle_beta   90.00
_cell.angle_gamma   90.00
#
_symmetry.space_group_name_H-M   'P 1'
#
loop_
_entity.id
_entity.type
_entity.pdbx_description
1 polymer ?
#
loop_
_entity_poly.entity_id
_entity_poly.type
_entity_poly.pdbx_seq_one_letter_code
_entity_poly.pdbx_strand_id
1 'polypeptide(L)'
;MGDDEDIIVLDSDEESTKEWRKEQSSQQNSKNNKTTTQSGGEEKKKPTKGSWDFLMDIRSHVPTVKLLYITPEAAATDNMRRMLSSLHKRNLLSYFVVDEAHCVTHWGHDFRPDYLKLSALRDVCPDVPWIALTATANAKAQEDIVSQLQLKHVVLQVQTFKASTFRGNLYYDVFMKDHLNAAPEVCLFMKEVA
;
A
#
# COMPACT_ATOMS: atom_id res chain seq x y z
N MET A 1 27.98 -4.74 -12.28
CA MET A 1 27.02 -5.32 -11.32
C MET A 1 26.78 -4.23 -10.31
N GLY A 2 25.90 -3.29 -10.70
CA GLY A 2 25.62 -2.11 -9.89
C GLY A 2 24.59 -2.50 -8.84
N ASP A 3 24.79 -2.04 -7.62
CA ASP A 3 23.77 -2.08 -6.59
C ASP A 3 22.64 -1.16 -7.04
N ASP A 4 21.61 -1.76 -7.64
CA ASP A 4 20.46 -1.09 -8.23
C ASP A 4 19.59 -0.50 -7.10
N GLU A 5 19.76 0.80 -6.91
CA GLU A 5 19.10 1.65 -5.94
C GLU A 5 17.66 1.95 -6.40
N ASP A 6 16.80 0.93 -6.31
CA ASP A 6 15.48 0.89 -6.94
C ASP A 6 14.35 1.51 -6.10
N ILE A 7 13.44 2.26 -6.74
CA ILE A 7 12.19 2.71 -6.13
C ILE A 7 11.09 1.68 -6.41
N ILE A 8 10.53 1.10 -5.34
CA ILE A 8 9.36 0.23 -5.37
C ILE A 8 8.16 1.04 -4.89
N VAL A 9 7.07 1.02 -5.66
CA VAL A 9 5.81 1.62 -5.22
C VAL A 9 4.97 0.54 -4.55
N LEU A 10 4.85 0.58 -3.22
CA LEU A 10 3.96 -0.31 -2.47
C LEU A 10 2.67 0.44 -2.14
N ASP A 11 1.52 -0.12 -2.45
CA ASP A 11 0.26 0.41 -1.94
C ASP A 11 0.10 0.01 -0.46
N SER A 12 -0.50 0.88 0.33
CA SER A 12 -0.94 0.55 1.68
C SER A 12 -2.13 1.45 1.99
N ASP A 13 -3.20 0.82 2.49
CA ASP A 13 -4.44 1.45 2.88
C ASP A 13 -4.20 2.79 3.62
N GLU A 14 -5.14 3.73 3.44
CA GLU A 14 -5.10 5.09 3.94
C GLU A 14 -4.84 5.17 5.46
N GLU A 15 -5.14 4.10 6.20
CA GLU A 15 -4.95 3.98 7.65
C GLU A 15 -3.49 3.74 8.05
N SER A 16 -2.77 2.86 7.35
CA SER A 16 -1.34 2.61 7.60
C SER A 16 -0.46 3.80 7.21
N THR A 17 -0.84 4.54 6.16
CA THR A 17 -0.17 5.79 5.78
C THR A 17 -0.43 6.93 6.77
N LYS A 18 -1.58 6.94 7.47
CA LYS A 18 -1.84 7.88 8.58
C LYS A 18 -0.98 7.55 9.81
N GLU A 19 -0.82 6.29 10.17
CA GLU A 19 0.05 5.85 11.28
C GLU A 19 1.53 6.14 11.00
N TRP A 20 2.03 5.82 9.80
CA TRP A 20 3.40 6.18 9.41
C TRP A 20 3.62 7.71 9.43
N ARG A 21 2.65 8.51 8.95
CA ARG A 21 2.72 9.98 9.05
C ARG A 21 2.73 10.48 10.49
N LYS A 22 2.00 9.84 11.41
CA LYS A 22 2.04 10.15 12.85
C LYS A 22 3.39 9.79 13.47
N GLU A 23 3.98 8.67 13.06
CA GLU A 23 5.29 8.21 13.55
C GLU A 23 6.42 9.14 13.10
N GLN A 24 6.39 9.60 11.85
CA GLN A 24 7.29 10.64 11.34
C GLN A 24 7.07 12.01 12.01
N SER A 25 5.80 12.39 12.24
CA SER A 25 5.46 13.64 12.96
C SER A 25 5.91 13.62 14.42
N SER A 26 5.91 12.44 15.06
CA SER A 26 6.38 12.25 16.44
C SER A 26 7.90 12.40 16.55
N GLN A 27 8.66 11.98 15.53
CA GLN A 27 10.10 12.23 15.44
C GLN A 27 10.41 13.72 15.15
N GLN A 28 9.54 14.41 14.43
CA GLN A 28 9.65 15.84 14.14
C GLN A 28 9.34 16.74 15.36
N ASN A 29 8.45 16.30 16.24
CA ASN A 29 7.95 17.08 17.38
C ASN A 29 8.98 17.30 18.51
N SER A 30 10.11 16.59 18.49
CA SER A 30 11.20 16.84 19.44
C SER A 30 11.99 18.12 19.14
N LYS A 31 11.76 18.80 18.00
CA LYS A 31 12.69 19.85 17.55
C LYS A 31 12.16 21.26 17.29
N ASN A 32 10.87 21.60 17.38
CA ASN A 32 10.47 22.99 17.12
C ASN A 32 9.27 23.48 17.94
N ASN A 33 9.56 24.01 19.13
CA ASN A 33 8.78 25.09 19.71
C ASN A 33 9.34 26.43 19.21
N LYS A 34 8.61 27.15 18.33
CA LYS A 34 8.37 28.61 18.46
C LYS A 34 7.65 29.25 17.25
N THR A 35 6.54 29.92 17.61
CA THR A 35 5.98 31.19 17.10
C THR A 35 5.00 31.19 15.91
N THR A 36 3.74 31.36 16.31
CA THR A 36 2.55 31.97 15.70
C THR A 36 2.80 33.30 14.97
N THR A 37 2.09 33.57 13.85
CA THR A 37 1.13 34.70 13.65
C THR A 37 0.45 34.61 12.27
N GLN A 38 -0.86 34.92 12.24
CA GLN A 38 -1.85 34.77 11.16
C GLN A 38 -1.80 35.86 10.07
N SER A 39 -2.26 35.52 8.85
CA SER A 39 -3.27 36.30 8.08
C SER A 39 -3.66 35.57 6.80
N GLY A 40 -4.97 35.51 6.50
CA GLY A 40 -5.59 34.68 5.47
C GLY A 40 -5.43 35.13 4.00
N GLY A 41 -5.53 34.12 3.14
CA GLY A 41 -5.60 34.11 1.68
C GLY A 41 -5.58 32.63 1.27
N GLU A 42 -6.32 32.21 0.24
CA GLU A 42 -6.45 30.80 -0.19
C GLU A 42 -5.10 30.06 -0.14
N GLU A 43 -4.90 29.29 0.93
CA GLU A 43 -3.62 28.62 1.19
C GLU A 43 -3.56 27.40 0.27
N LYS A 44 -2.88 27.56 -0.87
CA LYS A 44 -2.09 26.45 -1.40
C LYS A 44 -1.14 26.03 -0.28
N LYS A 45 -1.53 25.03 0.52
CA LYS A 45 -0.75 24.51 1.65
C LYS A 45 0.68 24.33 1.17
N LYS A 46 1.57 25.21 1.63
CA LYS A 46 2.99 25.09 1.34
C LYS A 46 3.41 23.72 1.85
N PRO A 47 4.08 22.89 1.02
CA PRO A 47 4.52 21.59 1.47
C PRO A 47 5.34 21.77 2.74
N THR A 48 5.08 20.93 3.73
CA THR A 48 5.84 20.91 4.98
C THR A 48 7.32 20.64 4.66
N LYS A 49 8.25 21.06 5.53
CA LYS A 49 9.70 20.95 5.27
C LYS A 49 10.12 19.55 4.79
N GLY A 50 9.61 18.48 5.42
CA GLY A 50 9.87 17.11 5.00
C GLY A 50 9.27 16.71 3.63
N SER A 51 8.17 17.34 3.22
CA SER A 51 7.57 17.09 1.89
C SER A 51 8.40 17.69 0.76
N TRP A 52 9.12 18.79 1.00
CA TRP A 52 10.03 19.37 0.01
C TRP A 52 11.31 18.54 -0.15
N ASP A 53 11.88 18.10 0.98
CA ASP A 53 13.10 17.29 0.99
C ASP A 53 12.88 15.98 0.19
N PHE A 54 11.71 15.34 0.37
CA PHE A 54 11.29 14.17 -0.40
C PHE A 54 11.17 14.44 -1.91
N LEU A 55 10.48 15.51 -2.31
CA LEU A 55 10.29 15.83 -3.72
C LEU A 55 11.62 16.20 -4.40
N MET A 56 12.55 16.79 -3.65
CA MET A 56 13.90 17.06 -4.14
C MET A 56 14.71 15.77 -4.30
N ASP A 57 14.61 14.84 -3.35
CA ASP A 57 15.27 13.53 -3.43
C ASP A 57 14.82 12.72 -4.65
N ILE A 58 13.51 12.58 -4.88
CA ILE A 58 12.97 11.86 -6.05
C ILE A 58 13.39 12.52 -7.37
N ARG A 59 13.52 13.85 -7.39
CA ARG A 59 13.96 14.60 -8.57
C ARG A 59 15.48 14.59 -8.76
N SER A 60 16.24 14.19 -7.75
CA SER A 60 17.69 14.07 -7.84
C SER A 60 18.09 12.97 -8.83
N HIS A 61 19.35 12.98 -9.26
CA HIS A 61 19.87 11.98 -10.19
C HIS A 61 19.95 10.58 -9.56
N VAL A 62 20.18 10.52 -8.25
CA VAL A 62 20.31 9.28 -7.47
C VAL A 62 19.43 9.44 -6.23
N PRO A 63 18.14 9.07 -6.31
CA PRO A 63 17.24 9.15 -5.17
C PRO A 63 17.67 8.21 -4.05
N THR A 64 17.67 8.71 -2.82
CA THR A 64 17.92 7.88 -1.64
C THR A 64 16.69 7.06 -1.26
N VAL A 65 15.48 7.53 -1.60
CA VAL A 65 14.23 6.78 -1.43
C VAL A 65 14.28 5.48 -2.23
N LYS A 66 13.92 4.36 -1.56
CA LYS A 66 13.80 3.02 -2.17
C LYS A 66 12.36 2.51 -2.22
N LEU A 67 11.49 3.10 -1.41
CA LEU A 67 10.11 2.64 -1.24
C LEU A 67 9.18 3.84 -1.18
N LEU A 68 8.20 3.88 -2.07
CA LEU A 68 7.24 4.97 -2.18
C LEU A 68 5.83 4.44 -2.00
N TYR A 69 5.22 4.73 -0.87
CA TYR A 69 3.81 4.44 -0.64
C TYR A 69 2.92 5.55 -1.19
N ILE A 70 1.98 5.17 -2.06
CA ILE A 70 0.98 6.08 -2.62
C ILE A 70 -0.39 5.40 -2.61
N THR A 71 -1.43 6.19 -2.33
CA THR A 71 -2.80 5.70 -2.45
C THR A 71 -3.24 5.69 -3.93
N PRO A 72 -4.25 4.89 -4.30
CA PRO A 72 -4.76 4.83 -5.67
C PRO A 72 -5.21 6.19 -6.23
N GLU A 73 -5.81 7.05 -5.39
CA GLU A 73 -6.26 8.39 -5.77
C GLU A 73 -5.07 9.28 -6.11
N ALA A 74 -4.01 9.22 -5.28
CA ALA A 74 -2.80 9.99 -5.49
C ALA A 74 -2.04 9.52 -6.75
N ALA A 75 -1.97 8.20 -6.95
CA ALA A 75 -1.38 7.57 -8.14
C ALA A 75 -2.07 8.02 -9.44
N ALA A 76 -3.39 8.23 -9.40
CA ALA A 76 -4.17 8.67 -10.54
C ALA A 76 -3.92 10.14 -10.92
N THR A 77 -3.34 10.98 -10.05
CA THR A 77 -3.13 12.41 -10.33
C THR A 77 -2.08 12.67 -11.42
N ASP A 78 -2.29 13.69 -12.25
CA ASP A 78 -1.35 14.05 -13.31
C ASP A 78 0.06 14.38 -12.80
N ASN A 79 0.15 14.99 -11.61
CA ASN A 79 1.44 15.32 -11.03
C ASN A 79 2.23 14.07 -10.65
N MET A 80 1.56 13.08 -10.07
CA MET A 80 2.16 11.79 -9.74
C MET A 80 2.55 11.02 -11.00
N ARG A 81 1.66 10.96 -12.00
CA ARG A 81 1.95 10.33 -13.31
C ARG A 81 3.18 10.95 -13.99
N ARG A 82 3.32 12.28 -13.98
CA ARG A 82 4.52 12.96 -14.50
C ARG A 82 5.79 12.60 -13.73
N MET A 83 5.69 12.50 -12.40
CA MET A 83 6.81 12.12 -11.55
C MET A 83 7.25 10.67 -11.84
N LEU A 84 6.30 9.74 -11.92
CA LEU A 84 6.54 8.34 -12.28
C LEU A 84 7.13 8.22 -13.68
N SER A 85 6.60 8.96 -14.67
CA SER A 85 7.18 9.03 -16.02
C SER A 85 8.63 9.52 -16.01
N SER A 86 8.95 10.50 -15.17
CA SER A 86 10.33 11.00 -15.03
C SER A 86 11.26 9.98 -14.38
N LEU A 87 10.78 9.19 -13.42
CA LEU A 87 11.55 8.10 -12.81
C LEU A 87 11.78 6.96 -13.80
N HIS A 88 10.72 6.58 -14.52
CA HIS A 88 10.74 5.57 -15.57
C HIS A 88 11.73 5.90 -16.68
N LYS A 89 11.71 7.12 -17.24
CA LYS A 89 12.67 7.58 -18.25
C LYS A 89 14.14 7.55 -17.80
N ARG A 90 14.38 7.56 -16.49
CA ARG A 90 15.71 7.50 -15.89
C ARG A 90 16.09 6.06 -15.49
N ASN A 91 15.25 5.07 -15.77
CA ASN A 91 15.40 3.68 -15.34
C ASN A 91 15.58 3.54 -13.81
N LEU A 92 14.85 4.35 -13.03
CA LEU A 92 14.90 4.33 -11.55
C LEU A 92 13.68 3.65 -10.91
N LEU A 93 12.80 3.08 -11.73
CA LEU A 93 11.54 2.48 -11.29
C LEU A 93 11.54 1.00 -11.63
N SER A 94 11.50 0.15 -10.61
CA SER A 94 11.71 -1.28 -10.80
C SER A 94 10.44 -2.10 -10.72
N TYR A 95 9.53 -1.75 -9.80
CA TYR A 95 8.30 -2.51 -9.61
C TYR A 95 7.14 -1.61 -9.19
N PHE A 96 5.97 -1.92 -9.74
CA PHE A 96 4.69 -1.55 -9.12
C PHE A 96 4.18 -2.70 -8.28
N VAL A 97 3.81 -2.42 -7.04
CA VAL A 97 3.20 -3.41 -6.15
C VAL A 97 1.86 -2.87 -5.68
N VAL A 98 0.80 -3.58 -6.05
CA VAL A 98 -0.57 -3.30 -5.63
C VAL A 98 -0.87 -4.21 -4.45
N ASP A 99 -0.85 -3.64 -3.25
CA ASP A 99 -1.35 -4.30 -2.05
C ASP A 99 -2.88 -4.26 -2.02
N GLU A 100 -3.48 -5.19 -1.29
CA GLU A 100 -4.92 -5.42 -1.27
C GLU A 100 -5.58 -5.42 -2.65
N ALA A 101 -4.95 -6.10 -3.60
CA ALA A 101 -5.39 -6.12 -5.00
C ALA A 101 -6.84 -6.58 -5.17
N HIS A 102 -7.41 -7.30 -4.20
CA HIS A 102 -8.81 -7.67 -4.17
C HIS A 102 -9.78 -6.46 -4.22
N CYS A 103 -9.33 -5.25 -3.91
CA CYS A 103 -10.10 -4.01 -4.00
C CYS A 103 -10.55 -3.65 -5.43
N VAL A 104 -9.92 -4.21 -6.48
CA VAL A 104 -10.31 -3.99 -7.89
C VAL A 104 -11.57 -4.75 -8.30
N THR A 105 -11.97 -5.77 -7.55
CA THR A 105 -13.10 -6.64 -7.93
C THR A 105 -14.35 -6.31 -7.12
N HIS A 106 -15.49 -6.23 -7.81
CA HIS A 106 -16.81 -6.08 -7.17
C HIS A 106 -17.22 -7.33 -6.40
N TRP A 107 -16.54 -8.46 -6.61
CA TRP A 107 -16.72 -9.69 -5.84
C TRP A 107 -15.87 -9.71 -4.56
N GLY A 108 -15.00 -8.71 -4.38
CA GLY A 108 -14.32 -8.44 -3.13
C GLY A 108 -15.29 -7.83 -2.12
N HIS A 109 -14.99 -8.02 -0.84
CA HIS A 109 -15.77 -7.46 0.25
C HIS A 109 -15.46 -5.96 0.48
N ASP A 110 -14.37 -5.44 -0.09
CA ASP A 110 -13.95 -4.04 -0.01
C ASP A 110 -13.62 -3.48 -1.41
N PHE A 111 -14.64 -3.36 -2.29
CA PHE A 111 -14.43 -2.79 -3.62
C PHE A 111 -14.13 -1.29 -3.56
N ARG A 112 -13.01 -0.86 -4.16
CA ARG A 112 -12.57 0.53 -4.22
C ARG A 112 -12.36 0.98 -5.68
N PRO A 113 -13.25 1.83 -6.24
CA PRO A 113 -13.18 2.26 -7.65
C PRO A 113 -11.86 2.91 -8.06
N ASP A 114 -11.15 3.56 -7.14
CA ASP A 114 -9.89 4.23 -7.43
C ASP A 114 -8.77 3.26 -7.83
N TYR A 115 -8.84 1.99 -7.41
CA TYR A 115 -7.90 0.96 -7.87
C TYR A 115 -8.01 0.68 -9.37
N LEU A 116 -9.18 0.88 -9.99
CA LEU A 116 -9.35 0.69 -11.43
C LEU A 116 -8.52 1.69 -12.24
N LYS A 117 -8.24 2.87 -11.66
CA LYS A 117 -7.44 3.93 -12.29
C LYS A 117 -5.95 3.60 -12.35
N LEU A 118 -5.49 2.61 -11.57
CA LEU A 118 -4.10 2.18 -11.55
C LEU A 118 -3.65 1.61 -12.91
N SER A 119 -4.55 0.94 -13.63
CA SER A 119 -4.28 0.39 -14.98
C SER A 119 -3.64 1.41 -15.92
N ALA A 120 -4.03 2.68 -15.84
CA ALA A 120 -3.51 3.76 -16.66
C ALA A 120 -2.04 4.14 -16.38
N LEU A 121 -1.44 3.63 -15.29
CA LEU A 121 0.01 3.75 -15.07
C LEU A 121 0.80 2.92 -16.08
N ARG A 122 0.20 1.88 -16.68
CA ARG A 122 0.83 1.10 -17.74
C ARG A 122 1.07 1.90 -19.01
N ASP A 123 0.20 2.86 -19.31
CA ASP A 123 0.39 3.76 -20.46
C ASP A 123 1.63 4.65 -20.28
N VAL A 124 1.99 4.92 -19.03
CA VAL A 124 3.11 5.80 -18.67
C VAL A 124 4.42 5.01 -18.48
N CYS A 125 4.32 3.81 -17.93
CA CYS A 125 5.45 2.95 -17.54
C CYS A 125 5.18 1.50 -18.01
N PRO A 126 5.20 1.22 -19.33
CA PRO A 126 4.70 -0.04 -19.90
C PRO A 126 5.54 -1.27 -19.60
N ASP A 127 6.85 -1.09 -19.45
CA ASP A 127 7.87 -2.11 -19.25
C ASP A 127 8.17 -2.41 -17.77
N VAL A 128 7.61 -1.63 -16.85
CA VAL A 128 7.77 -1.87 -15.41
C VAL A 128 6.95 -3.08 -14.98
N PRO A 129 7.54 -4.11 -14.34
CA PRO A 129 6.82 -5.26 -13.81
C PRO A 129 5.83 -4.89 -12.70
N TRP A 130 4.73 -5.65 -12.62
CA TRP A 130 3.69 -5.47 -11.61
C TRP A 130 3.58 -6.71 -10.72
N ILE A 131 3.39 -6.47 -9.42
CA ILE A 131 3.10 -7.47 -8.41
C ILE A 131 1.75 -7.10 -7.78
N ALA A 132 0.85 -8.06 -7.66
CA ALA A 132 -0.43 -7.88 -6.98
C ALA A 132 -0.48 -8.80 -5.76
N LEU A 133 -0.72 -8.23 -4.58
CA LEU A 133 -0.72 -8.92 -3.30
C LEU A 133 -2.13 -8.91 -2.71
N THR A 134 -2.57 -10.05 -2.17
CA THR A 134 -3.83 -10.15 -1.43
C THR A 134 -3.88 -11.42 -0.60
N ALA A 135 -4.49 -11.34 0.58
CA ALA A 135 -4.81 -12.50 1.40
C ALA A 135 -6.10 -13.23 0.96
N THR A 136 -7.04 -12.51 0.35
CA THR A 136 -8.41 -12.97 0.10
C THR A 136 -8.79 -12.81 -1.37
N ALA A 137 -8.47 -13.83 -2.18
CA ALA A 137 -8.91 -13.89 -3.57
C ALA A 137 -9.40 -15.29 -3.95
N ASN A 138 -10.71 -15.42 -4.15
CA ASN A 138 -11.30 -16.59 -4.81
C ASN A 138 -10.89 -16.61 -6.31
N ALA A 139 -11.16 -17.71 -7.02
CA ALA A 139 -10.75 -17.85 -8.42
C ALA A 139 -11.28 -16.71 -9.32
N LYS A 140 -12.51 -16.25 -9.07
CA LYS A 140 -13.13 -15.16 -9.83
C LYS A 140 -12.43 -13.81 -9.57
N ALA A 141 -12.14 -13.51 -8.31
CA ALA A 141 -11.38 -12.33 -7.91
C ALA A 141 -9.98 -12.34 -8.54
N GLN A 142 -9.31 -13.50 -8.64
CA GLN A 142 -8.01 -13.61 -9.30
C GLN A 142 -8.10 -13.25 -10.79
N GLU A 143 -9.09 -13.77 -11.51
CA GLU A 143 -9.33 -13.41 -12.92
C GLU A 143 -9.58 -11.91 -13.08
N ASP A 144 -10.40 -11.33 -12.20
CA ASP A 144 -10.71 -9.91 -12.21
C ASP A 144 -9.48 -9.05 -11.91
N ILE A 145 -8.67 -9.41 -10.92
CA ILE A 145 -7.42 -8.70 -10.60
C ILE A 145 -6.51 -8.67 -11.82
N VAL A 146 -6.32 -9.82 -12.47
CA VAL A 146 -5.50 -9.94 -13.68
C VAL A 146 -6.03 -9.08 -14.82
N SER A 147 -7.36 -9.04 -14.99
CA SER A 147 -8.03 -8.26 -16.03
C SER A 147 -7.96 -6.75 -15.76
N GLN A 148 -8.39 -6.31 -14.58
CA GLN A 148 -8.53 -4.90 -14.21
C GLN A 148 -7.17 -4.20 -14.07
N LEU A 149 -6.18 -4.86 -13.47
CA LEU A 149 -4.80 -4.34 -13.41
C LEU A 149 -4.01 -4.59 -14.71
N GLN A 150 -4.65 -5.19 -15.72
CA GLN A 150 -4.04 -5.51 -17.01
C GLN A 150 -2.71 -6.26 -16.86
N LEU A 151 -2.64 -7.22 -15.93
CA LEU A 151 -1.41 -7.96 -15.62
C LEU A 151 -0.93 -8.84 -16.78
N LYS A 152 -1.83 -9.18 -17.72
CA LYS A 152 -1.49 -9.90 -18.94
C LYS A 152 -0.66 -9.01 -19.85
N HIS A 153 0.66 -9.15 -19.74
CA HIS A 153 1.60 -8.53 -20.65
C HIS A 153 1.71 -9.36 -21.94
N VAL A 154 2.03 -8.72 -23.06
CA VAL A 154 2.19 -9.37 -24.39
C VAL A 154 3.31 -10.44 -24.36
N VAL A 155 4.26 -10.30 -23.45
CA VAL A 155 5.51 -11.10 -23.43
C VAL A 155 5.57 -12.10 -22.26
N LEU A 156 4.89 -11.83 -21.13
CA LEU A 156 5.02 -12.62 -19.90
C LEU A 156 3.67 -13.13 -19.44
N GLN A 157 3.58 -14.43 -19.16
CA GLN A 157 2.43 -15.00 -18.48
C GLN A 157 2.40 -14.57 -17.01
N VAL A 158 1.20 -14.31 -16.50
CA VAL A 158 1.00 -13.99 -15.08
C VAL A 158 1.25 -15.26 -14.27
N GLN A 159 2.23 -15.20 -13.37
CA GLN A 159 2.52 -16.28 -12.44
C GLN A 159 1.73 -16.06 -11.14
N THR A 160 0.94 -17.04 -10.75
CA THR A 160 0.15 -17.01 -9.51
C THR A 160 0.80 -17.88 -8.45
N PHE A 161 1.10 -17.29 -7.29
CA PHE A 161 1.62 -17.99 -6.12
C PHE A 161 0.55 -18.00 -5.03
N LYS A 162 0.26 -19.18 -4.47
CA LYS A 162 -0.72 -19.34 -3.39
C LYS A 162 -0.09 -20.09 -2.23
N ALA A 163 -0.10 -19.45 -1.05
CA ALA A 163 0.28 -20.09 0.19
C ALA A 163 -0.93 -20.72 0.88
N SER A 164 -0.69 -21.76 1.69
CA SER A 164 -1.72 -22.30 2.59
C SER A 164 -2.03 -21.29 3.69
N THR A 165 -3.30 -21.18 4.06
CA THR A 165 -3.74 -20.39 5.22
C THR A 165 -3.62 -21.16 6.54
N PHE A 166 -3.18 -22.42 6.49
CA PHE A 166 -3.06 -23.28 7.67
C PHE A 166 -2.02 -22.75 8.64
N ARG A 167 -2.42 -22.60 9.91
CA ARG A 167 -1.55 -22.19 11.02
C ARG A 167 -1.51 -23.29 12.06
N GLY A 168 -0.50 -24.16 11.99
CA GLY A 168 -0.34 -25.30 12.91
C GLY A 168 -0.13 -24.91 14.38
N ASN A 169 0.15 -23.63 14.64
CA ASN A 169 0.27 -23.07 15.98
C ASN A 169 -1.05 -22.50 16.54
N LEU A 170 -2.17 -22.64 15.81
CA LEU A 170 -3.50 -22.22 16.28
C LEU A 170 -4.32 -23.45 16.67
N TYR A 171 -4.78 -23.46 17.92
CA TYR A 171 -5.77 -24.42 18.40
C TYR A 171 -7.17 -23.80 18.24
N TYR A 172 -8.07 -24.51 17.56
CA TYR A 172 -9.44 -24.08 17.35
C TYR A 172 -10.35 -24.94 18.22
N ASP A 173 -11.14 -24.30 19.09
CA ASP A 173 -12.15 -24.94 19.92
C ASP A 173 -13.52 -24.28 19.70
N VAL A 174 -14.59 -25.04 19.90
CA VAL A 174 -15.96 -24.60 19.63
C VAL A 174 -16.82 -24.85 20.87
N PHE A 175 -17.28 -23.76 21.48
CA PHE A 175 -18.18 -23.81 22.63
C PHE A 175 -19.57 -23.31 22.23
N MET A 176 -20.60 -24.04 22.66
CA MET A 176 -21.98 -23.58 22.54
C MET A 176 -22.20 -22.40 23.49
N LYS A 177 -22.64 -21.27 22.95
CA LYS A 177 -22.81 -20.02 23.70
C LYS A 177 -23.68 -20.19 24.96
N ASP A 178 -24.73 -21.01 24.86
CA ASP A 178 -25.69 -21.24 25.95
C ASP A 178 -25.06 -21.96 27.16
N HIS A 179 -23.95 -22.68 26.94
CA HIS A 179 -23.22 -23.39 27.98
C HIS A 179 -22.11 -22.55 28.63
N LEU A 180 -21.78 -21.38 28.08
CA LEU A 180 -20.74 -20.49 28.62
C LEU A 180 -21.12 -19.92 30.00
N ASN A 181 -22.41 -19.65 30.24
CA ASN A 181 -22.89 -19.15 31.54
C ASN A 181 -22.99 -20.25 32.61
N ALA A 182 -22.95 -21.52 32.21
CA ALA A 182 -23.04 -22.68 33.10
C ALA A 182 -21.67 -23.34 33.38
N ALA A 183 -20.61 -22.92 32.67
CA ALA A 183 -19.29 -23.55 32.73
C ALA A 183 -18.26 -22.62 33.43
N PRO A 184 -18.07 -22.74 34.77
CA PRO A 184 -16.97 -22.06 35.46
C PRO A 184 -15.58 -22.42 34.91
N GLU A 185 -15.49 -23.53 34.18
CA GLU A 185 -14.29 -24.01 33.49
C GLU A 185 -13.78 -23.05 32.41
N VAL A 186 -14.65 -22.29 31.73
CA VAL A 186 -14.21 -21.31 30.71
C VAL A 186 -13.50 -20.11 31.38
N CYS A 187 -13.98 -19.69 32.55
CA CYS A 187 -13.29 -18.68 33.37
C CYS A 187 -11.97 -19.18 33.96
N LEU A 188 -11.85 -20.50 34.23
CA LEU A 188 -10.59 -21.11 34.66
C LEU A 188 -9.60 -21.23 33.50
N PHE A 189 -10.07 -21.65 32.32
CA PHE A 189 -9.26 -21.75 31.10
C PHE A 189 -8.63 -20.40 30.71
N MET A 190 -9.37 -19.29 30.81
CA MET A 190 -8.81 -17.95 30.57
C MET A 190 -7.78 -17.50 31.62
N LYS A 191 -7.79 -18.08 32.83
CA LYS A 191 -6.80 -17.77 33.88
C LYS A 191 -5.53 -18.62 33.79
N GLU A 192 -5.60 -19.79 33.16
CA GLU A 192 -4.48 -20.73 33.06
C GLU A 192 -3.59 -20.48 31.83
N VAL A 193 -4.11 -19.73 30.85
CA VAL A 193 -3.43 -19.40 29.58
C VAL A 193 -2.80 -17.98 29.58
N ALA A 194 -3.00 -17.18 30.64
CA ALA A 194 -2.43 -15.83 30.79
C ALA A 194 -1.18 -15.83 31.68
#